data_AF-A0A6A4PCU9-F1
#
_entry.id   AF-A0A6A4PCU9-F1
#
_cell.length_a   1.000
_cell.length_b   1.000
_cell.length_c   1.000
_cell.angle_alpha   90.00
_cell.angle_beta   90.00
_cell.angle_gamma   90.00
#
_symmetry.space_group_name_H-M   'P 1'
#
loop_
_entity.id
_entity.type
_entity.pdbx_description
1 polymer ?
#
loop_
_entity_poly.entity_id
_entity_poly.type
_entity_poly.pdbx_seq_one_letter_code
_entity_poly.pdbx_strand_id
1 'polypeptide(L)'
;MQFLRAPPQLSYPSTLHTKFFTHRLTATFFNPSRRHRPASSTPCRLVHQPATPHSSLRHLTQEQITSPSSSGMRMNETLICVPIMGDSLDTMKIDMNKAKLAGADVVEIRLDSLKNFNPSQDLNALIKHRTLPLLFTYRPKWEGGMYDGDDNKRLDVLRLAMELGADYIDVELQVADQFYDSIRGKTFNKTKVIVSSHNYQHTPSVEDLGNLVARIQATGADIVKIATTAVEITDVARMFQIMAHSQVRRVPFIGLVMGDRGLISRILCAKFGGYLTFGTLESGLVSAPGQPTIKDLLDLYNIRQVGPDTKVYGIIGKPVAHSKSPILFNEAFKSVGLDGVYVFLLVDDLSNFLRTYSSTDFVGFSVTIPHKEAAVKCCDEVDPVAKSIGAVNCVIRRPTDGKLIGYNTDYVGAIFAIEERLRDRHNGDGTAVSPLAGKVFVVIGAGGAGKALAYGAKEKGARVVIANRTYDRARELADVIGGDALALADLDNYHPEDGMILANTTSIGMQPNVDETPISKHALKSYSLVFDAVYTPKMTRLLKEAEESGATIVTGLEMFLGQAYGQFENFTGMPAPKQLFKKIMENY
;
A
#
# COMPACT_ATOMS: atom_id res chain seq x y z
N MET A 1 -41.89 -32.79 45.11
CA MET A 1 -41.17 -31.91 46.06
C MET A 1 -39.82 -31.59 45.41
N GLN A 2 -39.31 -30.36 45.30
CA GLN A 2 -39.78 -29.03 45.64
C GLN A 2 -38.76 -28.05 45.00
N PHE A 3 -39.26 -27.05 44.28
CA PHE A 3 -38.82 -25.65 44.18
C PHE A 3 -37.35 -25.21 43.96
N LEU A 4 -37.19 -24.54 42.81
CA LEU A 4 -36.62 -23.20 42.59
C LEU A 4 -36.36 -22.33 43.83
N ARG A 5 -35.19 -21.66 43.88
CA ARG A 5 -35.05 -20.28 44.39
C ARG A 5 -33.98 -19.50 43.62
N ALA A 6 -34.37 -18.33 43.11
CA ALA A 6 -33.51 -17.24 42.66
C ALA A 6 -32.90 -16.46 43.85
N PRO A 7 -31.87 -15.63 43.60
CA PRO A 7 -31.85 -14.27 44.18
C PRO A 7 -31.30 -13.23 43.14
N PRO A 8 -31.18 -11.93 43.46
CA PRO A 8 -32.14 -10.91 43.02
C PRO A 8 -31.53 -9.83 42.09
N GLN A 9 -32.42 -9.09 41.41
CA GLN A 9 -32.07 -7.81 40.78
C GLN A 9 -31.81 -6.73 41.83
N LEU A 10 -30.74 -5.94 41.64
CA LEU A 10 -30.55 -4.65 42.30
C LEU A 10 -30.07 -3.61 41.27
N SER A 11 -30.77 -2.49 41.36
CA SER A 11 -30.72 -1.23 40.62
C SER A 11 -29.37 -0.52 40.60
N TYR A 12 -28.99 0.03 39.45
CA TYR A 12 -27.90 1.01 39.31
C TYR A 12 -28.44 2.44 39.49
N PRO A 13 -27.83 3.28 40.36
CA PRO A 13 -28.01 4.72 40.33
C PRO A 13 -26.97 5.41 39.43
N SER A 14 -27.38 6.58 39.00
CA SER A 14 -26.78 7.53 38.07
C SER A 14 -25.48 8.22 38.55
N THR A 15 -24.69 8.63 37.55
CA THR A 15 -23.82 9.83 37.50
C THR A 15 -22.71 9.99 38.53
N LEU A 16 -21.46 9.91 38.05
CA LEU A 16 -20.37 10.76 38.54
C LEU A 16 -19.40 11.09 37.39
N HIS A 17 -19.23 12.40 37.22
CA HIS A 17 -18.28 13.06 36.34
C HIS A 17 -16.83 12.70 36.70
N THR A 18 -16.02 12.38 35.69
CA THR A 18 -14.57 12.64 35.76
C THR A 18 -14.10 13.22 34.44
N LYS A 19 -13.60 14.46 34.51
CA LYS A 19 -13.12 15.30 33.42
C LYS A 19 -11.84 14.72 32.82
N PHE A 20 -11.82 14.50 31.51
CA PHE A 20 -10.57 14.28 30.76
C PHE A 20 -9.92 15.63 30.44
N PHE A 21 -8.66 15.75 30.84
CA PHE A 21 -7.77 16.87 30.51
C PHE A 21 -7.45 16.86 29.01
N THR A 22 -7.99 17.83 28.27
CA THR A 22 -7.46 18.23 26.96
C THR A 22 -6.41 19.31 27.16
N HIS A 23 -5.12 18.97 27.08
CA HIS A 23 -4.08 19.99 26.94
C HIS A 23 -3.93 20.38 25.46
N ARG A 24 -4.55 21.52 25.11
CA ARG A 24 -4.15 22.36 23.98
C ARG A 24 -2.80 22.98 24.31
N LEU A 25 -1.80 22.76 23.45
CA LEU A 25 -0.60 23.58 23.40
C LEU A 25 -0.91 24.78 22.49
N THR A 26 -1.29 25.90 23.10
CA THR A 26 -1.25 27.22 22.47
C THR A 26 -0.03 27.99 22.96
N ALA A 27 0.54 28.72 22.00
CA ALA A 27 1.73 29.56 22.09
C ALA A 27 1.70 30.63 23.19
N THR A 28 2.91 30.99 23.62
CA THR A 28 3.26 32.13 24.47
C THR A 28 4.70 32.51 24.11
N PHE A 29 5.16 33.76 24.01
CA PHE A 29 4.63 35.11 24.17
C PHE A 29 5.68 36.04 23.54
N PHE A 30 5.28 37.13 22.86
CA PHE A 30 6.04 38.38 22.86
C PHE A 30 5.07 39.56 22.66
N ASN A 31 5.10 40.50 23.60
CA ASN A 31 4.44 41.81 23.61
C ASN A 31 5.36 42.72 24.46
N PRO A 32 5.31 44.08 24.45
CA PRO A 32 4.39 44.95 23.71
C PRO A 32 5.01 46.21 23.09
N SER A 33 4.16 46.92 22.33
CA SER A 33 3.89 48.38 22.40
C SER A 33 4.02 49.18 21.09
N ARG A 34 2.88 49.65 20.55
CA ARG A 34 2.51 51.08 20.46
C ARG A 34 1.23 51.32 19.64
N ARG A 35 0.22 51.86 20.36
CA ARG A 35 -0.73 52.96 20.06
C ARG A 35 -1.47 53.05 18.69
N HIS A 36 -2.81 53.04 18.83
CA HIS A 36 -3.89 53.69 18.05
C HIS A 36 -3.55 54.75 16.98
N ARG A 37 -4.20 54.65 15.80
CA ARG A 37 -5.38 55.47 15.38
C ARG A 37 -5.94 55.01 14.00
N PRO A 38 -7.19 55.39 13.62
CA PRO A 38 -7.98 54.70 12.60
C PRO A 38 -8.25 55.51 11.30
N ALA A 39 -8.84 54.79 10.33
CA ALA A 39 -9.73 55.20 9.23
C ALA A 39 -9.21 56.11 8.09
N SER A 40 -9.40 55.66 6.84
CA SER A 40 -10.16 56.41 5.82
C SER A 40 -10.42 55.58 4.56
N SER A 41 -11.69 55.58 4.18
CA SER A 41 -12.23 55.26 2.86
C SER A 41 -11.79 56.30 1.82
N THR A 42 -11.81 55.94 0.52
CA THR A 42 -12.73 56.38 -0.57
C THR A 42 -12.03 56.19 -1.96
N PRO A 43 -12.67 56.36 -3.16
CA PRO A 43 -12.94 55.24 -4.07
C PRO A 43 -12.51 55.50 -5.55
N CYS A 44 -13.03 54.66 -6.48
CA CYS A 44 -13.25 54.94 -7.91
C CYS A 44 -11.99 54.83 -8.82
N ARG A 45 -12.00 54.27 -10.04
CA ARG A 45 -13.00 54.28 -11.12
C ARG A 45 -12.82 53.09 -12.07
N LEU A 46 -13.95 52.62 -12.59
CA LEU A 46 -14.09 51.85 -13.83
C LEU A 46 -13.69 52.67 -15.06
N VAL A 47 -13.00 52.04 -16.02
CA VAL A 47 -13.16 52.32 -17.46
C VAL A 47 -13.14 51.00 -18.23
N HIS A 48 -14.25 50.73 -18.90
CA HIS A 48 -14.45 49.70 -19.94
C HIS A 48 -13.88 50.22 -21.28
N GLN A 49 -13.15 49.42 -22.07
CA GLN A 49 -13.59 48.68 -23.28
C GLN A 49 -12.48 48.82 -24.37
N PRO A 50 -12.47 48.10 -25.51
CA PRO A 50 -12.40 46.65 -25.75
C PRO A 50 -11.33 46.27 -26.83
N ALA A 51 -11.36 45.01 -27.29
CA ALA A 51 -10.92 44.51 -28.63
C ALA A 51 -9.64 43.64 -28.73
N THR A 52 -9.87 42.31 -28.72
CA THR A 52 -9.53 41.27 -29.75
C THR A 52 -8.08 41.01 -30.23
N PRO A 53 -7.81 39.77 -30.73
CA PRO A 53 -6.57 39.03 -30.44
C PRO A 53 -5.57 39.07 -31.60
N HIS A 54 -4.28 38.97 -31.29
CA HIS A 54 -3.29 38.51 -32.26
C HIS A 54 -2.27 37.57 -31.64
N SER A 55 -2.21 36.40 -32.29
CA SER A 55 -1.15 35.42 -32.29
C SER A 55 0.23 36.02 -32.49
N SER A 56 1.19 35.62 -31.66
CA SER A 56 2.57 35.43 -32.11
C SER A 56 3.31 34.53 -31.14
N LEU A 57 3.58 33.31 -31.61
CA LEU A 57 4.65 32.46 -31.11
C LEU A 57 5.95 33.27 -31.02
N ARG A 58 6.55 33.32 -29.82
CA ARG A 58 7.97 33.60 -29.66
C ARG A 58 8.57 32.51 -28.78
N HIS A 59 9.43 31.71 -29.41
CA HIS A 59 10.45 30.93 -28.74
C HIS A 59 11.20 31.84 -27.75
N LEU A 60 11.19 31.47 -26.48
CA LEU A 60 12.12 31.98 -25.49
C LEU A 60 12.95 30.81 -25.00
N THR A 61 14.23 30.92 -25.31
CA THR A 61 15.34 30.09 -24.90
C THR A 61 15.43 30.06 -23.38
N GLN A 62 15.69 28.87 -22.87
CA GLN A 62 15.73 28.51 -21.47
C GLN A 62 17.09 28.92 -20.88
N GLU A 63 17.16 30.06 -20.20
CA GLU A 63 18.26 30.37 -19.28
C GLU A 63 17.81 31.37 -18.20
N GLN A 64 18.19 31.07 -16.95
CA GLN A 64 18.12 31.89 -15.74
C GLN A 64 16.77 32.02 -15.01
N ILE A 65 16.48 31.04 -14.14
CA ILE A 65 15.89 31.30 -12.82
C ILE A 65 16.64 30.45 -11.79
N THR A 66 17.63 31.04 -11.13
CA THR A 66 18.17 30.54 -9.86
C THR A 66 17.79 31.51 -8.75
N SER A 67 16.76 31.17 -7.99
CA SER A 67 16.51 31.79 -6.68
C SER A 67 17.13 30.91 -5.59
N PRO A 68 17.78 31.49 -4.56
CA PRO A 68 18.49 30.73 -3.55
C PRO A 68 17.47 30.08 -2.61
N SER A 69 17.42 28.74 -2.59
CA SER A 69 16.62 28.02 -1.61
C SER A 69 17.31 28.10 -0.24
N SER A 70 16.56 28.62 0.72
CA SER A 70 16.86 28.59 2.15
C SER A 70 17.19 27.16 2.59
N SER A 71 18.39 26.98 3.12
CA SER A 71 18.87 25.75 3.72
C SER A 71 18.08 25.41 5.00
N GLY A 72 16.92 24.80 4.84
CA GLY A 72 16.35 23.93 5.87
C GLY A 72 17.19 22.66 5.93
N MET A 73 17.60 22.26 7.14
CA MET A 73 18.40 21.05 7.37
C MET A 73 17.79 19.85 6.64
N ARG A 74 18.53 19.24 5.69
CA ARG A 74 18.15 17.94 5.14
C ARG A 74 18.12 16.94 6.31
N MET A 75 16.94 16.44 6.63
CA MET A 75 16.77 15.25 7.45
C MET A 75 17.56 14.12 6.77
N ASN A 76 18.32 13.32 7.52
CA ASN A 76 19.04 12.19 6.92
C ASN A 76 18.02 11.24 6.28
N GLU A 77 18.19 10.96 5.00
CA GLU A 77 17.37 10.01 4.25
C GLU A 77 17.46 8.63 4.91
N THR A 78 16.34 7.90 4.96
CA THR A 78 16.30 6.52 5.45
C THR A 78 17.20 5.64 4.60
N LEU A 79 18.10 4.91 5.25
CA LEU A 79 19.03 4.02 4.59
C LEU A 79 18.34 2.73 4.14
N ILE A 80 18.73 2.19 2.99
CA ILE A 80 18.36 0.85 2.53
C ILE A 80 19.52 -0.09 2.83
N CYS A 81 19.27 -1.06 3.70
CA CYS A 81 20.21 -2.11 4.03
C CYS A 81 19.86 -3.42 3.33
N VAL A 82 20.85 -4.07 2.71
CA VAL A 82 20.67 -5.38 2.09
C VAL A 82 21.26 -6.47 2.98
N PRO A 83 20.46 -7.45 3.45
CA PRO A 83 20.96 -8.63 4.14
C PRO A 83 21.79 -9.52 3.21
N ILE A 84 23.01 -9.87 3.62
CA ILE A 84 23.93 -10.76 2.93
C ILE A 84 23.99 -12.05 3.73
N MET A 85 23.41 -13.12 3.15
CA MET A 85 23.19 -14.41 3.82
C MET A 85 23.88 -15.58 3.09
N GLY A 86 24.89 -15.30 2.28
CA GLY A 86 25.69 -16.33 1.62
C GLY A 86 26.27 -17.32 2.64
N ASP A 87 26.40 -18.59 2.27
CA ASP A 87 26.93 -19.63 3.17
C ASP A 87 28.46 -19.74 3.15
N SER A 88 29.11 -18.95 2.29
CA SER A 88 30.56 -18.83 2.13
C SER A 88 30.98 -17.36 1.90
N LEU A 89 32.26 -17.06 2.17
CA LEU A 89 32.79 -15.71 1.98
C LEU A 89 32.73 -15.24 0.53
N ASP A 90 32.99 -16.11 -0.44
CA ASP A 90 32.99 -15.74 -1.85
C ASP A 90 31.58 -15.37 -2.31
N THR A 91 30.58 -16.14 -1.90
CA THR A 91 29.17 -15.79 -2.12
C THR A 91 28.82 -14.44 -1.49
N MET A 92 29.21 -14.22 -0.22
CA MET A 92 28.96 -12.95 0.47
C MET A 92 29.59 -11.76 -0.27
N LYS A 93 30.86 -11.88 -0.72
CA LYS A 93 31.55 -10.82 -1.47
C LYS A 93 30.87 -10.52 -2.81
N ILE A 94 30.36 -11.54 -3.50
CA ILE A 94 29.57 -11.36 -4.73
C ILE A 94 28.28 -10.59 -4.42
N ASP A 95 27.55 -11.00 -3.40
CA ASP A 95 26.28 -10.37 -3.02
C ASP A 95 26.47 -8.94 -2.50
N MET A 96 27.59 -8.64 -1.82
CA MET A 96 27.97 -7.27 -1.46
C MET A 96 28.18 -6.37 -2.68
N ASN A 97 28.73 -6.90 -3.78
CA ASN A 97 28.86 -6.17 -5.04
C ASN A 97 27.49 -5.97 -5.70
N LYS A 98 26.65 -7.02 -5.72
CA LYS A 98 25.27 -6.92 -6.24
C LYS A 98 24.46 -5.88 -5.47
N ALA A 99 24.56 -5.83 -4.14
CA ALA A 99 23.86 -4.87 -3.30
C ALA A 99 24.24 -3.42 -3.65
N LYS A 100 25.53 -3.16 -3.86
CA LYS A 100 26.02 -1.85 -4.33
C LYS A 100 25.47 -1.49 -5.70
N LEU A 101 25.53 -2.41 -6.66
CA LEU A 101 24.99 -2.19 -8.00
C LEU A 101 23.47 -1.96 -7.99
N ALA A 102 22.76 -2.58 -7.05
CA ALA A 102 21.32 -2.41 -6.86
C ALA A 102 20.94 -1.13 -6.09
N GLY A 103 21.91 -0.32 -5.65
CA GLY A 103 21.64 0.98 -5.00
C GLY A 103 21.46 0.95 -3.48
N ALA A 104 21.99 -0.07 -2.81
CA ALA A 104 21.98 -0.17 -1.34
C ALA A 104 22.89 0.88 -0.69
N ASP A 105 22.54 1.32 0.51
CA ASP A 105 23.37 2.24 1.30
C ASP A 105 24.27 1.50 2.30
N VAL A 106 23.81 0.34 2.77
CA VAL A 106 24.47 -0.49 3.80
C VAL A 106 24.28 -1.95 3.43
N VAL A 107 25.23 -2.81 3.77
CA VAL A 107 25.05 -4.27 3.72
C VAL A 107 25.12 -4.87 5.13
N GLU A 108 24.15 -5.70 5.48
CA GLU A 108 24.16 -6.47 6.72
C GLU A 108 24.79 -7.84 6.46
N ILE A 109 25.99 -8.05 6.98
CA ILE A 109 26.66 -9.35 6.95
C ILE A 109 26.06 -10.22 8.06
N ARG A 110 25.26 -11.23 7.68
CA ARG A 110 24.72 -12.24 8.58
C ARG A 110 25.75 -13.34 8.82
N LEU A 111 26.66 -13.11 9.75
CA LEU A 111 27.73 -14.05 10.08
C LEU A 111 27.19 -15.44 10.47
N ASP A 112 25.96 -15.50 10.97
CA ASP A 112 25.30 -16.75 11.37
C ASP A 112 24.87 -17.62 10.18
N SER A 113 24.88 -17.11 8.95
CA SER A 113 24.63 -17.92 7.74
C SER A 113 25.88 -18.67 7.22
N LEU A 114 27.08 -18.31 7.67
CA LEU A 114 28.33 -18.95 7.22
C LEU A 114 28.44 -20.37 7.77
N LYS A 115 28.68 -21.35 6.89
CA LYS A 115 28.89 -22.76 7.29
C LYS A 115 30.24 -22.98 7.97
N ASN A 116 31.28 -22.33 7.45
CA ASN A 116 32.64 -22.35 7.99
C ASN A 116 33.05 -20.91 8.24
N PHE A 117 33.47 -20.60 9.46
CA PHE A 117 33.82 -19.23 9.84
C PHE A 117 35.06 -19.21 10.74
N ASN A 118 36.13 -18.58 10.24
CA ASN A 118 37.33 -18.23 11.00
C ASN A 118 37.29 -16.73 11.29
N PRO A 119 36.91 -16.31 12.51
CA PRO A 119 36.57 -14.91 12.78
C PRO A 119 37.61 -13.89 12.35
N SER A 120 38.89 -14.08 12.69
CA SER A 120 39.94 -13.11 12.40
C SER A 120 40.23 -12.98 10.90
N GLN A 121 40.34 -14.12 10.22
CA GLN A 121 40.65 -14.13 8.78
C GLN A 121 39.46 -13.61 7.97
N ASP A 122 38.25 -14.06 8.30
CA ASP A 122 37.07 -13.83 7.50
C ASP A 122 36.52 -12.42 7.67
N LEU A 123 36.48 -11.90 8.90
CA LEU A 123 36.10 -10.50 9.14
C LEU A 123 37.06 -9.55 8.43
N ASN A 124 38.37 -9.80 8.51
CA ASN A 124 39.38 -8.98 7.83
C ASN A 124 39.21 -9.05 6.30
N ALA A 125 38.89 -10.22 5.75
CA ALA A 125 38.64 -10.38 4.32
C ALA A 125 37.39 -9.61 3.86
N LEU A 126 36.29 -9.67 4.62
CA LEU A 126 35.05 -8.95 4.32
C LEU A 126 35.23 -7.43 4.45
N ILE A 127 35.92 -6.97 5.49
CA ILE A 127 36.23 -5.55 5.71
C ILE A 127 37.16 -5.00 4.63
N LYS A 128 38.15 -5.77 4.18
CA LYS A 128 39.01 -5.38 3.05
C LYS A 128 38.25 -5.32 1.73
N HIS A 129 37.24 -6.18 1.55
CA HIS A 129 36.36 -6.18 0.38
C HIS A 129 35.24 -5.14 0.47
N ARG A 130 35.21 -4.28 1.49
CA ARG A 130 34.14 -3.30 1.72
C ARG A 130 33.79 -2.51 0.45
N THR A 131 32.56 -2.68 -0.02
CA THR A 131 31.98 -1.96 -1.15
C THR A 131 31.08 -0.80 -0.71
N LEU A 132 30.44 -0.99 0.45
CA LEU A 132 29.48 -0.13 1.15
C LEU A 132 29.75 -0.24 2.67
N PRO A 133 29.22 0.67 3.51
CA PRO A 133 29.22 0.50 4.96
C PRO A 133 28.73 -0.89 5.40
N LEU A 134 29.46 -1.51 6.34
CA LEU A 134 29.21 -2.87 6.81
C LEU A 134 28.52 -2.85 8.17
N LEU A 135 27.36 -3.50 8.24
CA LEU A 135 26.70 -3.90 9.48
C LEU A 135 26.99 -5.37 9.73
N PHE A 136 27.67 -5.71 10.82
CA PHE A 136 27.86 -7.11 11.21
C PHE A 136 26.80 -7.54 12.23
N THR A 137 26.13 -8.65 11.92
CA THR A 137 25.12 -9.28 12.77
C THR A 137 25.50 -10.75 12.94
N TYR A 138 25.65 -11.22 14.18
CA TYR A 138 25.89 -12.64 14.49
C TYR A 138 24.75 -13.17 15.35
N ARG A 139 23.60 -13.42 14.69
CA ARG A 139 22.32 -13.63 15.37
C ARG A 139 22.23 -15.05 15.97
N PRO A 140 21.96 -15.19 17.28
CA PRO A 140 21.78 -16.48 17.92
C PRO A 140 20.38 -17.07 17.67
N LYS A 141 20.24 -18.40 17.81
CA LYS A 141 18.96 -19.11 17.64
C LYS A 141 17.85 -18.60 18.55
N TRP A 142 18.19 -18.21 19.79
CA TRP A 142 17.21 -17.68 20.74
C TRP A 142 16.62 -16.33 20.32
N GLU A 143 17.25 -15.62 19.37
CA GLU A 143 16.75 -14.41 18.74
C GLU A 143 16.48 -14.63 17.22
N GLY A 144 16.11 -15.85 16.84
CA GLY A 144 15.70 -16.19 15.47
C GLY A 144 16.82 -16.24 14.42
N GLY A 145 18.09 -16.28 14.83
CA GLY A 145 19.23 -16.51 13.97
C GLY A 145 19.62 -17.99 13.85
N MET A 146 20.82 -18.23 13.31
CA MET A 146 21.34 -19.59 13.08
C MET A 146 22.46 -20.01 14.03
N TYR A 147 23.06 -19.08 14.79
CA TYR A 147 24.16 -19.39 15.69
C TYR A 147 23.69 -20.10 16.97
N ASP A 148 24.36 -21.20 17.33
CA ASP A 148 23.99 -22.09 18.44
C ASP A 148 25.14 -22.34 19.44
N GLY A 149 26.17 -21.49 19.39
CA GLY A 149 27.36 -21.62 20.22
C GLY A 149 27.31 -20.79 21.51
N ASP A 150 28.48 -20.61 22.12
CA ASP A 150 28.66 -19.81 23.33
C ASP A 150 28.58 -18.30 23.07
N ASP A 151 27.76 -17.59 23.85
CA ASP A 151 27.56 -16.15 23.68
C ASP A 151 28.83 -15.33 23.91
N ASN A 152 29.76 -15.73 24.81
CA ASN A 152 31.00 -14.98 24.99
C ASN A 152 31.83 -14.99 23.71
N LYS A 153 32.01 -16.17 23.10
CA LYS A 153 32.70 -16.30 21.80
C LYS A 153 31.99 -15.51 20.71
N ARG A 154 30.65 -15.53 20.69
CA ARG A 154 29.84 -14.74 19.75
C ARG A 154 30.09 -13.24 19.88
N LEU A 155 30.09 -12.73 21.11
CA LEU A 155 30.35 -11.32 21.42
C LEU A 155 31.82 -10.93 21.18
N ASP A 156 32.78 -11.84 21.37
CA ASP A 156 34.18 -11.64 20.97
C ASP A 156 34.30 -11.39 19.46
N VAL A 157 33.55 -12.10 18.63
CA VAL A 157 33.51 -11.88 17.17
C VAL A 157 33.01 -10.48 16.83
N LEU A 158 31.94 -10.02 17.48
CA LEU A 158 31.40 -8.67 17.24
C LEU A 158 32.39 -7.58 17.69
N ARG A 159 33.06 -7.76 18.83
CA ARG A 159 34.15 -6.88 19.27
C ARG A 159 35.30 -6.85 18.27
N LEU A 160 35.71 -8.02 17.77
CA LEU A 160 36.74 -8.11 16.76
C LEU A 160 36.35 -7.38 15.47
N ALA A 161 35.07 -7.46 15.06
CA ALA A 161 34.57 -6.69 13.93
C ALA A 161 34.71 -5.17 14.15
N MET A 162 34.43 -4.67 15.38
CA MET A 162 34.67 -3.27 15.73
C MET A 162 36.17 -2.91 15.66
N GLU A 163 37.03 -3.74 16.23
CA GLU A 163 38.49 -3.54 16.24
C GLU A 163 39.08 -3.51 14.82
N LEU A 164 38.52 -4.31 13.91
CA LEU A 164 38.88 -4.33 12.49
C LEU A 164 38.21 -3.21 11.68
N GLY A 165 37.34 -2.41 12.30
CA GLY A 165 36.80 -1.17 11.73
C GLY A 165 35.42 -1.28 11.08
N ALA A 166 34.56 -2.20 11.51
CA ALA A 166 33.15 -2.24 11.11
C ALA A 166 32.46 -0.88 11.27
N ASP A 167 31.53 -0.54 10.37
CA ASP A 167 30.76 0.71 10.46
C ASP A 167 29.62 0.57 11.49
N TYR A 168 29.01 -0.62 11.54
CA TYR A 168 27.97 -0.97 12.50
C TYR A 168 28.14 -2.40 13.02
N ILE A 169 27.67 -2.64 14.23
CA ILE A 169 27.39 -3.99 14.75
C ILE A 169 25.97 -4.03 15.32
N ASP A 170 25.32 -5.19 15.27
CA ASP A 170 24.03 -5.46 15.91
C ASP A 170 24.23 -6.40 17.10
N VAL A 171 23.80 -5.96 18.29
CA VAL A 171 23.85 -6.70 19.55
C VAL A 171 22.42 -6.82 20.10
N GLU A 172 22.02 -8.02 20.50
CA GLU A 172 20.69 -8.25 21.07
C GLU A 172 20.57 -7.64 22.47
N LEU A 173 19.42 -7.02 22.78
CA LEU A 173 19.14 -6.37 24.05
C LEU A 173 19.43 -7.26 25.27
N GLN A 174 19.14 -8.55 25.19
CA GLN A 174 19.32 -9.50 26.31
C GLN A 174 20.77 -9.62 26.77
N VAL A 175 21.75 -9.36 25.90
CA VAL A 175 23.19 -9.46 26.19
C VAL A 175 23.92 -8.12 26.04
N ALA A 176 23.18 -7.03 25.86
CA ALA A 176 23.75 -5.70 25.60
C ALA A 176 24.62 -5.22 26.77
N ASP A 177 24.17 -5.36 28.02
CA ASP A 177 24.95 -4.93 29.20
C ASP A 177 26.29 -5.69 29.29
N GLN A 178 26.25 -7.02 29.08
CA GLN A 178 27.45 -7.86 29.02
C GLN A 178 28.40 -7.40 27.91
N PHE A 179 27.86 -7.08 26.74
CA PHE A 179 28.66 -6.57 25.63
C PHE A 179 29.32 -5.23 25.97
N TYR A 180 28.59 -4.27 26.52
CA TYR A 180 29.12 -2.96 26.91
C TYR A 180 30.17 -3.05 28.02
N ASP A 181 29.99 -3.94 28.99
CA ASP A 181 31.01 -4.24 30.01
C ASP A 181 32.30 -4.75 29.38
N SER A 182 32.18 -5.57 28.34
CA SER A 182 33.31 -6.19 27.64
C SER A 182 34.12 -5.23 26.75
N ILE A 183 33.57 -4.04 26.46
CA ILE A 183 34.25 -2.95 25.74
C ILE A 183 34.49 -1.71 26.61
N ARG A 184 34.19 -1.79 27.92
CA ARG A 184 34.34 -0.67 28.85
C ARG A 184 35.78 -0.14 28.84
N GLY A 185 35.92 1.17 28.69
CA GLY A 185 37.22 1.84 28.62
C GLY A 185 37.93 1.76 27.26
N LYS A 186 37.36 1.07 26.27
CA LYS A 186 37.81 1.12 24.87
C LYS A 186 37.00 2.18 24.10
N THR A 187 37.64 2.89 23.18
CA THR A 187 36.98 3.89 22.32
C THR A 187 36.93 3.41 20.88
N PHE A 188 35.73 3.27 20.33
CA PHE A 188 35.49 2.86 18.95
C PHE A 188 34.80 3.98 18.16
N ASN A 189 35.52 5.07 17.91
CA ASN A 189 34.94 6.30 17.32
C ASN A 189 34.38 6.15 15.90
N LYS A 190 34.53 4.99 15.25
CA LYS A 190 34.09 4.72 13.88
C LYS A 190 32.91 3.76 13.79
N THR A 191 32.56 3.05 14.87
CA THR A 191 31.53 2.01 14.84
C THR A 191 30.33 2.45 15.65
N LYS A 192 29.12 2.33 15.09
CA LYS A 192 27.88 2.52 15.82
C LYS A 192 27.31 1.18 16.27
N VAL A 193 26.89 1.09 17.52
CA VAL A 193 26.25 -0.10 18.09
C VAL A 193 24.74 0.02 17.94
N ILE A 194 24.17 -0.89 17.16
CA ILE A 194 22.73 -1.11 17.08
C ILE A 194 22.37 -2.10 18.18
N VAL A 195 21.48 -1.72 19.09
CA VAL A 195 20.91 -2.67 20.05
C VAL A 195 19.51 -3.04 19.62
N SER A 196 19.27 -4.34 19.43
CA SER A 196 18.05 -4.84 18.81
C SER A 196 17.18 -5.69 19.73
N SER A 197 15.88 -5.70 19.46
CA SER A 197 14.92 -6.60 20.08
C SER A 197 13.89 -7.08 19.05
N HIS A 198 13.62 -8.38 19.06
CA HIS A 198 12.68 -9.02 18.14
C HIS A 198 11.49 -9.62 18.90
N ASN A 199 10.28 -9.29 18.47
CA ASN A 199 9.05 -9.91 18.93
C ASN A 199 8.40 -10.64 17.75
N TYR A 200 8.47 -11.97 17.77
CA TYR A 200 7.96 -12.81 16.69
C TYR A 200 6.46 -13.08 16.81
N GLN A 201 5.83 -12.73 17.93
CA GLN A 201 4.45 -13.07 18.24
C GLN A 201 3.46 -11.97 17.83
N HIS A 202 3.76 -10.72 18.16
CA HIS A 202 2.85 -9.60 17.92
C HIS A 202 3.57 -8.25 18.01
N THR A 203 2.83 -7.16 17.85
CA THR A 203 3.30 -5.80 18.12
C THR A 203 2.73 -5.34 19.48
N PRO A 204 3.56 -5.05 20.49
CA PRO A 204 3.09 -4.62 21.82
C PRO A 204 2.31 -3.29 21.80
N SER A 205 1.81 -2.90 22.98
CA SER A 205 1.18 -1.59 23.17
C SER A 205 2.18 -0.45 22.97
N VAL A 206 1.69 0.78 22.77
CA VAL A 206 2.56 1.98 22.66
C VAL A 206 3.37 2.19 23.94
N GLU A 207 2.78 1.90 25.11
CA GLU A 207 3.47 1.99 26.40
C GLU A 207 4.62 0.97 26.48
N ASP A 208 4.36 -0.29 26.14
CA ASP A 208 5.38 -1.34 26.16
C ASP A 208 6.50 -1.08 25.16
N LEU A 209 6.16 -0.60 23.96
CA LEU A 209 7.15 -0.19 22.96
C LEU A 209 7.98 0.99 23.47
N GLY A 210 7.36 1.98 24.10
CA GLY A 210 8.06 3.13 24.71
C GLY A 210 9.02 2.71 25.83
N ASN A 211 8.58 1.78 26.68
CA ASN A 211 9.42 1.18 27.72
C ASN A 211 10.58 0.39 27.11
N LEU A 212 10.34 -0.34 26.02
CA LEU A 212 11.38 -1.06 25.29
C LEU A 212 12.41 -0.10 24.67
N VAL A 213 11.97 1.02 24.08
CA VAL A 213 12.90 2.08 23.61
C VAL A 213 13.77 2.56 24.76
N ALA A 214 13.19 2.93 25.91
CA ALA A 214 13.93 3.43 27.05
C ALA A 214 14.95 2.42 27.58
N ARG A 215 14.58 1.12 27.64
CA ARG A 215 15.49 0.03 28.03
C ARG A 215 16.66 -0.10 27.06
N ILE A 216 16.41 -0.05 25.75
CA ILE A 216 17.48 -0.12 24.75
C ILE A 216 18.40 1.09 24.85
N GLN A 217 17.86 2.30 25.07
CA GLN A 217 18.69 3.50 25.25
C GLN A 217 19.55 3.44 26.51
N ALA A 218 19.03 2.85 27.59
CA ALA A 218 19.73 2.75 28.86
C ALA A 218 21.00 1.88 28.79
N THR A 219 21.12 0.99 27.80
CA THR A 219 22.34 0.19 27.58
C THR A 219 23.50 1.02 27.02
N GLY A 220 23.21 2.19 26.44
CA GLY A 220 24.19 3.02 25.73
C GLY A 220 24.17 2.84 24.20
N ALA A 221 23.11 2.24 23.64
CA ALA A 221 22.92 2.07 22.20
C ALA A 221 23.04 3.37 21.40
N ASP A 222 23.77 3.35 20.29
CA ASP A 222 23.80 4.47 19.33
C ASP A 222 22.52 4.52 18.48
N ILE A 223 21.96 3.34 18.20
CA ILE A 223 20.77 3.15 17.37
C ILE A 223 19.86 2.11 18.03
N VAL A 224 18.59 2.45 18.20
CA VAL A 224 17.55 1.54 18.70
C VAL A 224 16.99 0.73 17.52
N LYS A 225 16.90 -0.60 17.64
CA LYS A 225 16.23 -1.45 16.65
C LYS A 225 15.14 -2.30 17.30
N ILE A 226 13.90 -2.14 16.82
CA ILE A 226 12.77 -2.94 17.28
C ILE A 226 12.08 -3.55 16.05
N ALA A 227 12.04 -4.88 16.03
CA ALA A 227 11.28 -5.65 15.05
C ALA A 227 10.13 -6.37 15.77
N THR A 228 8.90 -6.19 15.30
CA THR A 228 7.70 -6.83 15.85
C THR A 228 6.98 -7.63 14.77
N THR A 229 5.90 -8.34 15.09
CA THR A 229 5.06 -9.05 14.10
C THR A 229 3.69 -8.39 13.97
N ALA A 230 3.23 -8.20 12.72
CA ALA A 230 1.86 -7.75 12.47
C ALA A 230 0.90 -8.92 12.57
N VAL A 231 -0.01 -8.86 13.55
CA VAL A 231 -1.21 -9.71 13.59
C VAL A 231 -2.27 -9.10 12.69
N GLU A 232 -2.41 -7.77 12.77
CA GLU A 232 -3.29 -6.94 11.96
C GLU A 232 -2.48 -5.81 11.33
N ILE A 233 -2.90 -5.29 10.16
CA ILE A 233 -2.20 -4.15 9.54
C ILE A 233 -2.16 -2.92 10.46
N THR A 234 -3.18 -2.73 11.30
CA THR A 234 -3.28 -1.62 12.26
C THR A 234 -2.19 -1.63 13.33
N ASP A 235 -1.49 -2.75 13.50
CA ASP A 235 -0.34 -2.84 14.41
C ASP A 235 0.79 -1.90 14.02
N VAL A 236 0.96 -1.65 12.73
CA VAL A 236 2.02 -0.77 12.23
C VAL A 236 1.86 0.67 12.71
N ALA A 237 0.62 1.13 12.97
CA ALA A 237 0.39 2.48 13.49
C ALA A 237 1.09 2.73 14.83
N ARG A 238 1.18 1.72 15.70
CA ARG A 238 1.91 1.82 16.97
C ARG A 238 3.40 1.99 16.75
N MET A 239 3.96 1.27 15.78
CA MET A 239 5.36 1.44 15.39
C MET A 239 5.63 2.83 14.80
N PHE A 240 4.78 3.33 13.89
CA PHE A 240 4.90 4.69 13.35
C PHE A 240 4.86 5.76 14.44
N GLN A 241 3.95 5.62 15.42
CA GLN A 241 3.87 6.54 16.55
C GLN A 241 5.19 6.58 17.34
N ILE A 242 5.78 5.41 17.64
CA ILE A 242 7.04 5.32 18.39
C ILE A 242 8.22 5.89 17.59
N MET A 243 8.26 5.66 16.27
CA MET A 243 9.29 6.24 15.40
C MET A 243 9.20 7.77 15.38
N ALA A 244 8.01 8.32 15.17
CA ALA A 244 7.79 9.76 15.15
C ALA A 244 8.16 10.43 16.49
N HIS A 245 7.83 9.80 17.63
CA HIS A 245 8.25 10.31 18.94
C HIS A 245 9.76 10.23 19.15
N SER A 246 10.42 9.17 18.67
CA SER A 246 11.88 8.98 18.79
C SER A 246 12.65 10.00 17.95
N GLN A 247 12.11 10.38 16.79
CA GLN A 247 12.65 11.41 15.91
C GLN A 247 12.71 12.78 16.61
N VAL A 248 11.66 13.16 17.35
CA VAL A 248 11.64 14.41 18.15
C VAL A 248 12.74 14.41 19.21
N ARG A 249 13.03 13.25 19.79
CA ARG A 249 14.10 13.06 20.78
C ARG A 249 15.49 12.89 20.16
N ARG A 250 15.60 12.96 18.82
CA ARG A 250 16.84 12.76 18.04
C ARG A 250 17.52 11.42 18.31
N VAL A 251 16.73 10.38 18.56
CA VAL A 251 17.21 9.02 18.74
C VAL A 251 17.12 8.28 17.40
N PRO A 252 18.24 7.85 16.79
CA PRO A 252 18.20 7.00 15.61
C PRO A 252 17.43 5.70 15.89
N PHE A 253 16.40 5.42 15.10
CA PHE A 253 15.47 4.33 15.38
C PHE A 253 15.15 3.51 14.13
N ILE A 254 15.33 2.21 14.22
CA ILE A 254 14.97 1.21 13.19
C ILE A 254 13.71 0.49 13.68
N GLY A 255 12.55 0.88 13.17
CA GLY A 255 11.26 0.32 13.53
C GLY A 255 10.64 -0.49 12.40
N LEU A 256 10.49 -1.79 12.61
CA LEU A 256 9.98 -2.70 11.58
C LEU A 256 8.90 -3.63 12.14
N VAL A 257 7.95 -3.96 11.29
CA VAL A 257 6.88 -4.90 11.57
C VAL A 257 6.92 -6.00 10.51
N MET A 258 7.09 -7.24 10.95
CA MET A 258 7.25 -8.43 10.12
C MET A 258 5.90 -8.95 9.62
N GLY A 259 5.96 -9.69 8.53
CA GLY A 259 4.81 -10.30 7.85
C GLY A 259 4.17 -9.38 6.82
N ASP A 260 3.32 -9.94 5.96
CA ASP A 260 2.73 -9.21 4.82
C ASP A 260 1.88 -8.01 5.25
N ARG A 261 1.21 -8.12 6.41
CA ARG A 261 0.47 -7.01 7.04
C ARG A 261 1.38 -5.88 7.53
N GLY A 262 2.64 -6.20 7.82
CA GLY A 262 3.67 -5.27 8.26
C GLY A 262 4.41 -4.56 7.13
N LEU A 263 4.19 -4.93 5.87
CA LEU A 263 4.92 -4.40 4.71
C LEU A 263 5.00 -2.87 4.68
N ILE A 264 3.91 -2.18 5.00
CA ILE A 264 3.88 -0.71 4.99
C ILE A 264 4.87 -0.09 5.98
N SER A 265 5.27 -0.80 7.05
CA SER A 265 6.29 -0.31 7.99
C SER A 265 7.65 -0.20 7.33
N ARG A 266 7.95 -1.05 6.34
CA ARG A 266 9.25 -1.13 5.65
C ARG A 266 9.39 -0.09 4.54
N ILE A 267 8.27 0.47 4.10
CA ILE A 267 8.21 1.48 3.04
C ILE A 267 8.05 2.87 3.68
N LEU A 268 7.02 3.03 4.52
CA LEU A 268 6.66 4.32 5.10
C LEU A 268 7.54 4.71 6.31
N CYS A 269 8.49 3.88 6.73
CA CYS A 269 9.51 4.30 7.68
C CYS A 269 10.25 5.56 7.19
N ALA A 270 10.41 5.75 5.86
CA ALA A 270 10.98 6.96 5.28
C ALA A 270 10.19 8.24 5.63
N LYS A 271 8.87 8.13 5.68
CA LYS A 271 7.98 9.22 6.10
C LYS A 271 7.98 9.42 7.61
N PHE A 272 7.99 8.34 8.38
CA PHE A 272 7.79 8.36 9.83
C PHE A 272 9.10 8.37 10.65
N GLY A 273 10.24 8.71 10.04
CA GLY A 273 11.50 8.95 10.75
C GLY A 273 12.35 7.72 11.04
N GLY A 274 12.14 6.61 10.33
CA GLY A 274 12.98 5.42 10.43
C GLY A 274 14.39 5.67 9.92
N TYR A 275 15.39 5.24 10.68
CA TYR A 275 16.81 5.41 10.31
C TYR A 275 17.21 4.52 9.13
N LEU A 276 16.68 3.29 9.07
CA LEU A 276 17.04 2.28 8.09
C LEU A 276 15.87 1.32 7.85
N THR A 277 15.75 0.83 6.62
CA THR A 277 14.89 -0.30 6.23
C THR A 277 15.71 -1.40 5.57
N PHE A 278 15.13 -2.58 5.42
CA PHE A 278 15.79 -3.72 4.77
C PHE A 278 15.11 -4.09 3.46
N GLY A 279 15.91 -4.23 2.40
CA GLY A 279 15.48 -4.73 1.10
C GLY A 279 16.33 -5.94 0.68
N THR A 280 15.70 -7.00 0.15
CA THR A 280 16.45 -8.18 -0.33
C THR A 280 17.02 -7.94 -1.73
N LEU A 281 18.08 -8.68 -2.10
CA LEU A 281 18.60 -8.67 -3.48
C LEU A 281 17.58 -9.25 -4.47
N GLU A 282 16.96 -10.36 -4.08
CA GLU A 282 16.05 -11.13 -4.92
C GLU A 282 14.83 -11.57 -4.10
N SER A 283 13.72 -11.80 -4.78
CA SER A 283 12.49 -12.30 -4.14
C SER A 283 12.72 -13.70 -3.57
N GLY A 284 12.22 -13.95 -2.36
CA GLY A 284 12.33 -15.26 -1.70
C GLY A 284 13.60 -15.47 -0.85
N LEU A 285 14.66 -14.68 -1.06
CA LEU A 285 15.85 -14.67 -0.20
C LEU A 285 15.69 -13.66 0.95
N VAL A 286 14.72 -13.93 1.82
CA VAL A 286 14.36 -13.04 2.93
C VAL A 286 15.07 -13.43 4.24
N SER A 287 15.57 -12.44 4.96
CA SER A 287 16.11 -12.60 6.32
C SER A 287 15.02 -12.49 7.40
N ALA A 288 13.88 -11.87 7.05
CA ALA A 288 12.71 -11.75 7.89
C ALA A 288 11.42 -11.67 7.04
N PRO A 289 10.27 -12.18 7.52
CA PRO A 289 9.01 -12.15 6.77
C PRO A 289 8.57 -10.73 6.35
N GLY A 290 8.05 -10.62 5.13
CA GLY A 290 7.51 -9.39 4.56
C GLY A 290 8.55 -8.39 4.03
N GLN A 291 9.82 -8.78 3.85
CA GLN A 291 10.83 -7.91 3.23
C GLN A 291 10.57 -7.73 1.73
N PRO A 292 10.45 -6.49 1.22
CA PRO A 292 10.46 -6.22 -0.21
C PRO A 292 11.87 -6.36 -0.79
N THR A 293 11.98 -6.43 -2.11
CA THR A 293 13.28 -6.33 -2.78
C THR A 293 13.78 -4.88 -2.73
N ILE A 294 15.11 -4.69 -2.80
CA ILE A 294 15.70 -3.35 -2.98
C ILE A 294 15.17 -2.67 -4.25
N LYS A 295 14.99 -3.46 -5.32
CA LYS A 295 14.43 -2.98 -6.57
C LYS A 295 13.02 -2.42 -6.37
N ASP A 296 12.16 -3.11 -5.63
CA ASP A 296 10.81 -2.62 -5.35
C ASP A 296 10.83 -1.36 -4.47
N LEU A 297 11.70 -1.30 -3.45
CA LEU A 297 11.83 -0.11 -2.62
C LEU A 297 12.21 1.13 -3.46
N LEU A 298 13.18 1.00 -4.37
CA LEU A 298 13.67 2.10 -5.20
C LEU A 298 12.74 2.42 -6.36
N ASP A 299 12.33 1.42 -7.14
CA ASP A 299 11.65 1.62 -8.42
C ASP A 299 10.13 1.61 -8.28
N LEU A 300 9.58 0.70 -7.47
CA LEU A 300 8.13 0.54 -7.31
C LEU A 300 7.56 1.55 -6.31
N TYR A 301 8.15 1.68 -5.12
CA TYR A 301 7.66 2.56 -4.07
C TYR A 301 8.33 3.92 -4.03
N ASN A 302 9.32 4.14 -4.89
CA ASN A 302 10.07 5.38 -4.99
C ASN A 302 10.53 5.91 -3.62
N ILE A 303 11.06 5.03 -2.76
CA ILE A 303 11.34 5.35 -1.35
C ILE A 303 12.25 6.58 -1.16
N ARG A 304 13.12 6.87 -2.14
CA ARG A 304 13.99 8.08 -2.12
C ARG A 304 13.22 9.39 -2.27
N GLN A 305 11.98 9.35 -2.74
CA GLN A 305 11.08 10.49 -2.86
C GLN A 305 10.11 10.58 -1.67
N VAL A 306 10.04 9.55 -0.82
CA VAL A 306 9.15 9.52 0.34
C VAL A 306 9.77 10.34 1.48
N GLY A 307 9.11 11.43 1.84
CA GLY A 307 9.49 12.30 2.94
C GLY A 307 8.37 12.49 3.98
N PRO A 308 8.59 13.34 4.99
CA PRO A 308 7.63 13.58 6.07
C PRO A 308 6.27 14.12 5.59
N ASP A 309 6.24 14.88 4.49
CA ASP A 309 5.02 15.50 3.96
C ASP A 309 4.27 14.64 2.92
N THR A 310 4.93 13.61 2.39
CA THR A 310 4.40 12.71 1.36
C THR A 310 3.06 12.13 1.77
N LYS A 311 2.07 12.20 0.87
CA LYS A 311 0.74 11.65 1.10
C LYS A 311 0.69 10.16 0.80
N VAL A 312 0.02 9.40 1.65
CA VAL A 312 -0.11 7.95 1.55
C VAL A 312 -1.44 7.61 0.89
N TYR A 313 -1.32 6.84 -0.18
CA TYR A 313 -2.41 6.18 -0.90
C TYR A 313 -2.22 4.67 -0.82
N GLY A 314 -3.27 3.90 -1.13
CA GLY A 314 -3.07 2.46 -1.26
C GLY A 314 -4.27 1.67 -1.72
N ILE A 315 -4.01 0.40 -2.03
CA ILE A 315 -5.03 -0.58 -2.42
C ILE A 315 -5.40 -1.43 -1.20
N ILE A 316 -6.64 -1.32 -0.76
CA ILE A 316 -7.24 -2.12 0.33
C ILE A 316 -7.82 -3.41 -0.25
N GLY A 317 -7.38 -4.57 0.25
CA GLY A 317 -7.90 -5.87 -0.18
C GLY A 317 -7.44 -7.04 0.69
N LYS A 318 -8.05 -8.20 0.46
CA LYS A 318 -7.62 -9.48 1.05
C LYS A 318 -8.05 -10.65 0.14
N PRO A 319 -7.14 -11.30 -0.62
CA PRO A 319 -5.71 -10.97 -0.77
C PRO A 319 -5.48 -9.67 -1.57
N VAL A 320 -4.26 -9.13 -1.54
CA VAL A 320 -3.94 -7.85 -2.22
C VAL A 320 -2.63 -7.84 -3.03
N ALA A 321 -1.71 -8.77 -2.77
CA ALA A 321 -0.36 -8.77 -3.34
C ALA A 321 -0.31 -8.92 -4.87
N HIS A 322 -1.38 -9.41 -5.51
CA HIS A 322 -1.48 -9.53 -6.96
C HIS A 322 -1.81 -8.20 -7.67
N SER A 323 -2.20 -7.17 -6.91
CA SER A 323 -2.62 -5.90 -7.49
C SER A 323 -1.48 -5.20 -8.23
N LYS A 324 -1.79 -4.62 -9.39
CA LYS A 324 -0.86 -3.80 -10.18
C LYS A 324 -1.04 -2.31 -9.89
N SER A 325 -1.96 -1.92 -9.01
CA SER A 325 -2.24 -0.52 -8.67
C SER A 325 -1.00 0.22 -8.14
N PRO A 326 -0.16 -0.34 -7.24
CA PRO A 326 1.05 0.37 -6.79
C PRO A 326 2.02 0.71 -7.92
N ILE A 327 2.17 -0.18 -8.92
CA ILE A 327 3.04 0.05 -10.09
C ILE A 327 2.52 1.25 -10.89
N LEU A 328 1.22 1.26 -11.15
CA LEU A 328 0.56 2.28 -11.96
C LEU A 328 0.59 3.65 -11.29
N PHE A 329 0.18 3.72 -10.02
CA PHE A 329 0.02 4.99 -9.30
C PHE A 329 1.36 5.61 -8.89
N ASN A 330 2.35 4.83 -8.45
CA ASN A 330 3.65 5.42 -8.08
C ASN A 330 4.37 6.01 -9.30
N GLU A 331 4.40 5.30 -10.43
CA GLU A 331 4.99 5.84 -11.66
C GLU A 331 4.21 7.08 -12.14
N ALA A 332 2.88 7.07 -12.01
CA ALA A 332 2.06 8.23 -12.33
C ALA A 332 2.36 9.44 -11.44
N PHE A 333 2.39 9.25 -10.11
CA PHE A 333 2.69 10.30 -9.14
C PHE A 333 4.07 10.90 -9.39
N LYS A 334 5.08 10.06 -9.62
CA LYS A 334 6.42 10.47 -10.02
C LYS A 334 6.41 11.27 -11.32
N SER A 335 5.68 10.83 -12.34
CA SER A 335 5.64 11.49 -13.65
C SER A 335 5.02 12.89 -13.62
N VAL A 336 4.04 13.12 -12.74
CA VAL A 336 3.35 14.42 -12.60
C VAL A 336 3.91 15.27 -11.46
N GLY A 337 4.94 14.79 -10.75
CA GLY A 337 5.54 15.48 -9.61
C GLY A 337 4.64 15.59 -8.38
N LEU A 338 3.71 14.64 -8.19
CA LEU A 338 2.87 14.57 -7.00
C LEU A 338 3.66 13.94 -5.85
N ASP A 339 3.72 14.63 -4.70
CA ASP A 339 4.31 14.10 -3.47
C ASP A 339 3.38 13.07 -2.79
N GLY A 340 3.31 11.89 -3.40
CA GLY A 340 2.48 10.79 -2.96
C GLY A 340 3.16 9.44 -3.13
N VAL A 341 2.83 8.50 -2.24
CA VAL A 341 3.24 7.09 -2.33
C VAL A 341 2.01 6.19 -2.23
N TYR A 342 1.94 5.20 -3.11
CA TYR A 342 0.86 4.23 -3.20
C TYR A 342 1.36 2.84 -2.77
N VAL A 343 0.72 2.24 -1.75
CA VAL A 343 1.16 0.97 -1.15
C VAL A 343 0.09 -0.12 -1.17
N PHE A 344 0.49 -1.36 -0.95
CA PHE A 344 -0.44 -2.46 -0.66
C PHE A 344 -0.95 -2.36 0.78
N LEU A 345 -2.26 -2.55 0.96
CA LEU A 345 -2.91 -2.56 2.27
C LEU A 345 -3.67 -3.88 2.43
N LEU A 346 -3.02 -4.86 3.07
CA LEU A 346 -3.65 -6.14 3.41
C LEU A 346 -4.53 -5.95 4.65
N VAL A 347 -5.83 -5.77 4.42
CA VAL A 347 -6.78 -5.37 5.47
C VAL A 347 -7.74 -6.50 5.79
N ASP A 348 -7.88 -6.84 7.07
CA ASP A 348 -8.87 -7.80 7.57
C ASP A 348 -10.19 -7.10 7.97
N ASP A 349 -10.10 -6.06 8.81
CA ASP A 349 -11.23 -5.21 9.22
C ASP A 349 -11.08 -3.79 8.65
N LEU A 350 -11.95 -3.46 7.69
CA LEU A 350 -11.95 -2.16 7.02
C LEU A 350 -12.26 -0.99 7.98
N SER A 351 -13.21 -1.16 8.90
CA SER A 351 -13.63 -0.09 9.81
C SER A 351 -12.49 0.23 10.79
N ASN A 352 -11.87 -0.81 11.34
CA ASN A 352 -10.72 -0.64 12.22
C ASN A 352 -9.53 0.00 11.49
N PHE A 353 -9.26 -0.40 10.24
CA PHE A 353 -8.23 0.20 9.39
C PHE A 353 -8.47 1.71 9.18
N LEU A 354 -9.66 2.10 8.70
CA LEU A 354 -9.97 3.51 8.39
C LEU A 354 -9.96 4.41 9.64
N ARG A 355 -10.37 3.87 10.79
CA ARG A 355 -10.27 4.57 12.09
C ARG A 355 -8.82 4.76 12.54
N THR A 356 -8.00 3.71 12.40
CA THR A 356 -6.58 3.73 12.80
C THR A 356 -5.77 4.69 11.94
N TYR A 357 -5.97 4.66 10.63
CA TYR A 357 -5.29 5.53 9.66
C TYR A 357 -6.14 6.75 9.30
N SER A 358 -6.58 7.48 10.34
CA SER A 358 -7.46 8.64 10.23
C SER A 358 -6.75 9.98 10.02
N SER A 359 -5.42 10.01 10.10
CA SER A 359 -4.64 11.25 9.95
C SER A 359 -4.69 11.80 8.53
N THR A 360 -4.28 13.06 8.38
CA THR A 360 -4.12 13.76 7.10
C THR A 360 -2.96 13.25 6.23
N ASP A 361 -2.27 12.20 6.69
CA ASP A 361 -1.25 11.50 5.90
C ASP A 361 -1.89 10.51 4.93
N PHE A 362 -2.98 9.86 5.33
CA PHE A 362 -3.64 8.81 4.56
C PHE A 362 -4.86 9.39 3.85
N VAL A 363 -4.72 9.68 2.56
CA VAL A 363 -5.62 10.59 1.85
C VAL A 363 -6.49 9.92 0.80
N GLY A 364 -6.13 8.74 0.30
CA GLY A 364 -6.90 8.08 -0.75
C GLY A 364 -6.68 6.58 -0.80
N PHE A 365 -7.75 5.82 -1.00
CA PHE A 365 -7.71 4.37 -1.04
C PHE A 365 -8.48 3.82 -2.23
N SER A 366 -7.87 2.93 -2.98
CA SER A 366 -8.62 2.02 -3.84
C SER A 366 -9.10 0.85 -2.98
N VAL A 367 -10.29 0.32 -3.25
CA VAL A 367 -10.90 -0.76 -2.47
C VAL A 367 -11.26 -1.91 -3.42
N THR A 368 -10.71 -3.08 -3.15
CA THR A 368 -11.01 -4.32 -3.87
C THR A 368 -11.66 -5.37 -2.96
N ILE A 369 -11.84 -6.58 -3.49
CA ILE A 369 -12.43 -7.71 -2.78
C ILE A 369 -11.72 -7.93 -1.42
N PRO A 370 -12.48 -8.19 -0.33
CA PRO A 370 -13.94 -8.27 -0.22
C PRO A 370 -14.62 -6.96 0.26
N HIS A 371 -13.90 -5.84 0.27
CA HIS A 371 -14.22 -4.67 1.10
C HIS A 371 -15.16 -3.64 0.44
N LYS A 372 -15.48 -3.78 -0.85
CA LYS A 372 -16.23 -2.76 -1.61
C LYS A 372 -17.62 -2.43 -1.01
N GLU A 373 -18.34 -3.44 -0.51
CA GLU A 373 -19.66 -3.24 0.11
C GLU A 373 -19.54 -2.66 1.51
N ALA A 374 -18.54 -3.09 2.29
CA ALA A 374 -18.27 -2.55 3.62
C ALA A 374 -17.85 -1.07 3.55
N ALA A 375 -17.14 -0.67 2.50
CA ALA A 375 -16.71 0.70 2.28
C ALA A 375 -17.89 1.69 2.19
N VAL A 376 -19.03 1.28 1.62
CA VAL A 376 -20.25 2.10 1.57
C VAL A 376 -20.69 2.52 2.98
N LYS A 377 -20.58 1.61 3.96
CA LYS A 377 -20.97 1.86 5.35
C LYS A 377 -19.92 2.64 6.14
N CYS A 378 -18.67 2.63 5.68
CA CYS A 378 -17.55 3.29 6.36
C CYS A 378 -17.30 4.72 5.87
N CYS A 379 -17.82 5.09 4.69
CA CYS A 379 -17.74 6.45 4.18
C CYS A 379 -18.78 7.36 4.85
N ASP A 380 -18.38 8.58 5.18
CA ASP A 380 -19.28 9.61 5.72
C ASP A 380 -20.24 10.14 4.64
N GLU A 381 -19.73 10.24 3.42
CA GLU A 381 -20.48 10.65 2.23
C GLU A 381 -20.22 9.64 1.11
N VAL A 382 -21.26 9.29 0.35
CA VAL A 382 -21.14 8.35 -0.77
C VAL A 382 -21.76 9.02 -2.00
N ASP A 383 -20.99 9.03 -3.09
CA ASP A 383 -21.44 9.50 -4.38
C ASP A 383 -22.78 8.85 -4.79
N PRO A 384 -23.74 9.58 -5.38
CA PRO A 384 -25.05 9.02 -5.72
C PRO A 384 -24.99 7.73 -6.55
N VAL A 385 -24.05 7.63 -7.49
CA VAL A 385 -23.87 6.43 -8.32
C VAL A 385 -23.30 5.29 -7.48
N ALA A 386 -22.27 5.55 -6.68
CA ALA A 386 -21.70 4.54 -5.77
C ALA A 386 -22.73 4.03 -4.75
N LYS A 387 -23.61 4.91 -4.26
CA LYS A 387 -24.71 4.57 -3.35
C LYS A 387 -25.77 3.71 -4.05
N SER A 388 -26.12 4.04 -5.29
CA SER A 388 -27.06 3.24 -6.10
C SER A 388 -26.51 1.86 -6.43
N ILE A 389 -25.21 1.76 -6.72
CA ILE A 389 -24.52 0.48 -6.92
C ILE A 389 -24.46 -0.31 -5.61
N GLY A 390 -24.37 0.36 -4.47
CA GLY A 390 -24.15 -0.28 -3.17
C GLY A 390 -22.75 -0.87 -3.04
N ALA A 391 -21.76 -0.26 -3.69
CA ALA A 391 -20.35 -0.62 -3.59
C ALA A 391 -19.44 0.59 -3.86
N VAL A 392 -18.37 0.74 -3.07
CA VAL A 392 -17.35 1.78 -3.21
C VAL A 392 -16.01 1.13 -3.52
N ASN A 393 -15.33 1.57 -4.59
CA ASN A 393 -13.99 1.11 -4.96
C ASN A 393 -12.92 2.20 -4.81
N CYS A 394 -13.31 3.44 -4.50
CA CYS A 394 -12.42 4.59 -4.39
C CYS A 394 -12.89 5.44 -3.20
N VAL A 395 -12.02 5.60 -2.21
CA VAL A 395 -12.30 6.39 -1.00
C VAL A 395 -11.32 7.55 -0.97
N ILE A 396 -11.82 8.77 -0.80
CA ILE A 396 -11.02 9.99 -0.68
C ILE A 396 -11.24 10.58 0.71
N ARG A 397 -10.15 10.92 1.41
CA ARG A 397 -10.24 11.74 2.61
C ARG A 397 -10.21 13.21 2.22
N ARG A 398 -11.34 13.90 2.39
CA ARG A 398 -11.46 15.31 2.04
C ARG A 398 -10.56 16.17 2.94
N PRO A 399 -9.63 16.98 2.39
CA PRO A 399 -8.68 17.74 3.20
C PRO A 399 -9.31 18.78 4.14
N THR A 400 -10.50 19.29 3.81
CA THR A 400 -11.13 20.41 4.54
C THR A 400 -11.73 20.00 5.88
N ASP A 401 -12.28 18.78 6.00
CA ASP A 401 -12.98 18.29 7.18
C ASP A 401 -12.60 16.86 7.59
N GLY A 402 -11.73 16.20 6.82
CA GLY A 402 -11.23 14.86 7.12
C GLY A 402 -12.22 13.74 6.84
N LYS A 403 -13.41 14.05 6.29
CA LYS A 403 -14.44 13.05 5.97
C LYS A 403 -14.00 12.11 4.84
N LEU A 404 -14.48 10.88 4.91
CA LEU A 404 -14.30 9.86 3.88
C LEU A 404 -15.43 9.93 2.86
N ILE A 405 -15.09 10.20 1.60
CA ILE A 405 -16.03 10.23 0.48
C ILE A 405 -15.82 8.97 -0.38
N GLY A 406 -16.89 8.21 -0.58
CA GLY A 406 -16.88 6.98 -1.37
C GLY A 406 -17.38 7.17 -2.80
N TYR A 407 -16.61 6.70 -3.77
CA TYR A 407 -16.90 6.71 -5.20
C TYR A 407 -16.84 5.28 -5.78
N ASN A 408 -17.40 5.12 -6.97
CA ASN A 408 -17.31 3.89 -7.76
C ASN A 408 -16.83 4.21 -9.17
N THR A 409 -15.65 3.73 -9.56
CA THR A 409 -15.08 3.88 -10.90
C THR A 409 -15.07 2.56 -11.69
N ASP A 410 -15.49 1.45 -11.09
CA ASP A 410 -15.49 0.12 -11.72
C ASP A 410 -16.45 0.09 -12.93
N TYR A 411 -17.67 0.62 -12.77
CA TYR A 411 -18.67 0.57 -13.84
C TYR A 411 -18.25 1.38 -15.08
N VAL A 412 -17.61 2.55 -14.88
CA VAL A 412 -17.16 3.41 -15.97
C VAL A 412 -16.14 2.67 -16.83
N GLY A 413 -15.14 2.04 -16.19
CA GLY A 413 -14.09 1.32 -16.89
C GLY A 413 -14.62 0.10 -17.66
N ALA A 414 -15.48 -0.70 -17.03
CA ALA A 414 -16.01 -1.91 -17.64
C ALA A 414 -16.96 -1.63 -18.81
N ILE A 415 -17.95 -0.75 -18.61
CA ILE A 415 -18.94 -0.43 -19.65
C ILE A 415 -18.28 0.24 -20.85
N PHE A 416 -17.34 1.16 -20.62
CA PHE A 416 -16.60 1.79 -21.70
C PHE A 416 -15.84 0.75 -22.55
N ALA A 417 -15.11 -0.17 -21.90
CA ALA A 417 -14.35 -1.21 -22.60
C ALA A 417 -15.25 -2.14 -23.45
N ILE A 418 -16.42 -2.50 -22.93
CA ILE A 418 -17.40 -3.32 -23.66
C ILE A 418 -18.01 -2.53 -24.83
N GLU A 419 -18.43 -1.28 -24.62
CA GLU A 419 -19.01 -0.45 -25.68
C GLU A 419 -17.99 -0.18 -26.80
N GLU A 420 -16.72 0.07 -26.48
CA GLU A 420 -15.65 0.30 -27.46
C GLU A 420 -15.52 -0.89 -28.42
N ARG A 421 -15.39 -2.11 -27.89
CA ARG A 421 -15.26 -3.32 -28.74
C ARG A 421 -16.52 -3.66 -29.53
N LEU A 422 -17.70 -3.33 -29.02
CA LEU A 422 -18.94 -3.53 -29.79
C LEU A 422 -19.03 -2.56 -30.98
N ARG A 423 -18.54 -1.32 -30.84
CA ARG A 423 -18.56 -0.32 -31.91
C ARG A 423 -17.62 -0.67 -33.05
N ASP A 424 -16.44 -1.21 -32.75
CA ASP A 424 -15.46 -1.65 -33.75
C ASP A 424 -16.03 -2.72 -34.69
N ARG A 425 -16.98 -3.54 -34.21
CA ARG A 425 -17.61 -4.61 -35.00
C ARG A 425 -18.68 -4.10 -35.98
N HIS A 426 -19.26 -2.92 -35.74
CA HIS A 426 -20.44 -2.43 -36.46
C HIS A 426 -20.17 -1.35 -37.53
N ASN A 427 -18.92 -1.09 -37.91
CA ASN A 427 -18.55 -0.09 -38.94
C ASN A 427 -19.32 1.24 -38.79
N GLY A 428 -19.35 1.78 -37.57
CA GLY A 428 -19.69 3.18 -37.30
C GLY A 428 -21.04 3.67 -37.85
N ASP A 429 -22.16 3.10 -37.41
CA ASP A 429 -23.38 3.90 -37.40
C ASP A 429 -23.30 4.84 -36.20
N GLY A 430 -23.07 6.13 -36.47
CA GLY A 430 -22.85 7.22 -35.49
C GLY A 430 -24.06 7.55 -34.64
N THR A 431 -24.87 6.56 -34.28
CA THR A 431 -26.05 6.71 -33.45
C THR A 431 -25.66 7.06 -32.02
N ALA A 432 -26.40 8.00 -31.43
CA ALA A 432 -26.23 8.43 -30.03
C ALA A 432 -26.63 7.34 -29.02
N VAL A 433 -27.19 6.21 -29.49
CA VAL A 433 -27.70 5.11 -28.66
C VAL A 433 -26.56 4.18 -28.26
N SER A 434 -26.60 3.65 -27.04
CA SER A 434 -25.62 2.67 -26.57
C SER A 434 -25.72 1.36 -27.38
N PRO A 435 -24.60 0.72 -27.75
CA PRO A 435 -24.62 -0.61 -28.36
C PRO A 435 -25.10 -1.72 -27.40
N LEU A 436 -25.32 -1.40 -26.11
CA LEU A 436 -25.91 -2.30 -25.12
C LEU A 436 -27.44 -2.23 -25.08
N ALA A 437 -28.05 -1.18 -25.62
CA ALA A 437 -29.49 -0.96 -25.52
C ALA A 437 -30.28 -2.14 -26.12
N GLY A 438 -31.20 -2.69 -25.34
CA GLY A 438 -32.06 -3.82 -25.72
C GLY A 438 -31.41 -5.21 -25.68
N LYS A 439 -30.08 -5.31 -25.59
CA LYS A 439 -29.37 -6.60 -25.54
C LYS A 439 -29.53 -7.28 -24.19
N VAL A 440 -29.58 -8.62 -24.17
CA VAL A 440 -29.40 -9.39 -22.92
C VAL A 440 -27.94 -9.30 -22.48
N PHE A 441 -27.74 -8.83 -21.24
CA PHE A 441 -26.45 -8.68 -20.60
C PHE A 441 -26.40 -9.58 -19.36
N VAL A 442 -25.66 -10.69 -19.45
CA VAL A 442 -25.53 -11.69 -18.40
C VAL A 442 -24.31 -11.38 -17.55
N VAL A 443 -24.52 -11.03 -16.29
CA VAL A 443 -23.47 -10.80 -15.29
C VAL A 443 -23.29 -12.05 -14.45
N ILE A 444 -22.08 -12.61 -14.45
CA ILE A 444 -21.70 -13.68 -13.53
C ILE A 444 -21.09 -13.04 -12.28
N GLY A 445 -21.74 -13.23 -11.13
CA GLY A 445 -21.32 -12.72 -9.83
C GLY A 445 -22.18 -11.56 -9.33
N ALA A 446 -22.53 -11.60 -8.04
CA ALA A 446 -23.31 -10.55 -7.35
C ALA A 446 -22.50 -9.83 -6.25
N GLY A 447 -21.17 -9.74 -6.42
CA GLY A 447 -20.27 -8.95 -5.57
C GLY A 447 -20.16 -7.50 -6.04
N GLY A 448 -19.30 -6.69 -5.41
CA GLY A 448 -19.18 -5.25 -5.74
C GLY A 448 -18.91 -4.94 -7.22
N ALA A 449 -18.09 -5.74 -7.92
CA ALA A 449 -17.87 -5.59 -9.36
C ALA A 449 -19.12 -5.98 -10.18
N GLY A 450 -19.80 -7.07 -9.82
CA GLY A 450 -21.07 -7.48 -10.40
C GLY A 450 -22.16 -6.42 -10.26
N LYS A 451 -22.29 -5.81 -9.07
CA LYS A 451 -23.21 -4.68 -8.85
C LYS A 451 -22.90 -3.49 -9.77
N ALA A 452 -21.62 -3.15 -9.90
CA ALA A 452 -21.17 -2.04 -10.75
C ALA A 452 -21.46 -2.28 -12.23
N LEU A 453 -21.15 -3.48 -12.75
CA LEU A 453 -21.43 -3.83 -14.15
C LEU A 453 -22.93 -3.94 -14.42
N ALA A 454 -23.69 -4.54 -13.52
CA ALA A 454 -25.15 -4.65 -13.64
C ALA A 454 -25.82 -3.28 -13.70
N TYR A 455 -25.43 -2.37 -12.80
CA TYR A 455 -25.87 -0.97 -12.82
C TYR A 455 -25.50 -0.30 -14.14
N GLY A 456 -24.22 -0.38 -14.53
CA GLY A 456 -23.74 0.25 -15.75
C GLY A 456 -24.44 -0.26 -17.01
N ALA A 457 -24.72 -1.56 -17.11
CA ALA A 457 -25.43 -2.14 -18.24
C ALA A 457 -26.89 -1.69 -18.29
N LYS A 458 -27.57 -1.64 -17.14
CA LYS A 458 -28.93 -1.11 -17.01
C LYS A 458 -29.01 0.35 -17.45
N GLU A 459 -28.12 1.21 -16.98
CA GLU A 459 -28.09 2.64 -17.35
C GLU A 459 -27.89 2.85 -18.86
N LYS A 460 -27.29 1.88 -19.54
CA LYS A 460 -27.14 1.85 -21.00
C LYS A 460 -28.32 1.22 -21.74
N GLY A 461 -29.35 0.77 -21.04
CA GLY A 461 -30.58 0.21 -21.59
C GLY A 461 -30.54 -1.30 -21.87
N ALA A 462 -29.57 -2.03 -21.33
CA ALA A 462 -29.52 -3.49 -21.46
C ALA A 462 -30.57 -4.19 -20.58
N ARG A 463 -31.00 -5.39 -20.99
CA ARG A 463 -31.78 -6.31 -20.16
C ARG A 463 -30.82 -7.17 -19.35
N VAL A 464 -30.70 -6.89 -18.06
CA VAL A 464 -29.65 -7.48 -17.22
C VAL A 464 -30.14 -8.77 -16.57
N VAL A 465 -29.30 -9.80 -16.63
CA VAL A 465 -29.50 -11.10 -15.95
C VAL A 465 -28.33 -11.32 -15.01
N ILE A 466 -28.59 -11.66 -13.75
CA ILE A 466 -27.57 -11.90 -12.73
C ILE A 466 -27.48 -13.39 -12.44
N ALA A 467 -26.37 -14.02 -12.84
CA ALA A 467 -26.05 -15.40 -12.51
C ALA A 467 -25.10 -15.45 -11.31
N ASN A 468 -25.46 -16.15 -10.24
CA ASN A 468 -24.58 -16.24 -9.06
C ASN A 468 -24.69 -17.60 -8.34
N ARG A 469 -23.59 -18.01 -7.69
CA ARG A 469 -23.54 -19.25 -6.90
C ARG A 469 -24.55 -19.24 -5.74
N THR A 470 -24.68 -18.11 -5.07
CA THR A 470 -25.70 -17.89 -4.04
C THR A 470 -26.87 -17.18 -4.70
N TYR A 471 -27.94 -17.92 -5.00
CA TYR A 471 -29.09 -17.43 -5.75
C TYR A 471 -29.74 -16.20 -5.10
N ASP A 472 -29.88 -16.17 -3.77
CA ASP A 472 -30.46 -15.02 -3.06
C ASP A 472 -29.71 -13.71 -3.35
N ARG A 473 -28.39 -13.73 -3.47
CA ARG A 473 -27.61 -12.54 -3.84
C ARG A 473 -27.85 -12.11 -5.28
N ALA A 474 -28.10 -13.04 -6.20
CA ALA A 474 -28.50 -12.71 -7.57
C ALA A 474 -29.88 -12.05 -7.58
N ARG A 475 -30.84 -12.63 -6.86
CA ARG A 475 -32.20 -12.08 -6.70
C ARG A 475 -32.19 -10.68 -6.10
N GLU A 476 -31.50 -10.47 -4.98
CA GLU A 476 -31.39 -9.15 -4.36
C GLU A 476 -30.84 -8.09 -5.33
N LEU A 477 -29.81 -8.44 -6.12
CA LEU A 477 -29.26 -7.51 -7.11
C LEU A 477 -30.22 -7.29 -8.29
N ALA A 478 -30.84 -8.36 -8.80
CA ALA A 478 -31.83 -8.30 -9.87
C ALA A 478 -33.02 -7.40 -9.50
N ASP A 479 -33.55 -7.53 -8.28
CA ASP A 479 -34.65 -6.71 -7.77
C ASP A 479 -34.27 -5.21 -7.72
N VAL A 480 -33.03 -4.90 -7.30
CA VAL A 480 -32.53 -3.51 -7.22
C VAL A 480 -32.38 -2.90 -8.62
N ILE A 481 -31.88 -3.65 -9.59
CA ILE A 481 -31.66 -3.16 -10.95
C ILE A 481 -32.90 -3.29 -11.85
N GLY A 482 -33.92 -4.07 -11.46
CA GLY A 482 -35.04 -4.41 -12.32
C GLY A 482 -34.66 -5.37 -13.46
N GLY A 483 -33.86 -6.39 -13.13
CA GLY A 483 -33.43 -7.45 -14.04
C GLY A 483 -33.89 -8.83 -13.57
N ASP A 484 -33.33 -9.89 -14.17
CA ASP A 484 -33.66 -11.28 -13.83
C ASP A 484 -32.53 -11.95 -13.03
N ALA A 485 -32.88 -12.89 -12.15
CA ALA A 485 -31.93 -13.68 -11.39
C ALA A 485 -31.85 -15.12 -11.89
N LEU A 486 -30.64 -15.64 -11.98
CA LEU A 486 -30.33 -16.98 -12.48
C LEU A 486 -29.43 -17.72 -11.48
N ALA A 487 -29.74 -18.98 -11.19
CA ALA A 487 -28.80 -19.83 -10.46
C ALA A 487 -27.60 -20.14 -11.36
N LEU A 488 -26.37 -20.06 -10.83
CA LEU A 488 -25.18 -20.31 -11.65
C LEU A 488 -25.18 -21.69 -12.33
N ALA A 489 -25.82 -22.69 -11.72
CA ALA A 489 -25.95 -24.04 -12.28
C ALA A 489 -26.80 -24.09 -13.56
N ASP A 490 -27.71 -23.12 -13.75
CA ASP A 490 -28.61 -23.06 -14.91
C ASP A 490 -28.01 -22.25 -16.07
N LEU A 491 -26.87 -21.56 -15.85
CA LEU A 491 -26.25 -20.66 -16.81
C LEU A 491 -25.86 -21.35 -18.13
N ASP A 492 -25.40 -22.60 -18.07
CA ASP A 492 -25.02 -23.38 -19.26
C ASP A 492 -26.19 -23.61 -20.23
N ASN A 493 -27.42 -23.62 -19.72
CA ASN A 493 -28.64 -23.84 -20.51
C ASN A 493 -29.41 -22.53 -20.77
N TYR A 494 -28.88 -21.38 -20.34
CA TYR A 494 -29.56 -20.10 -20.48
C TYR A 494 -29.24 -19.46 -21.83
N HIS A 495 -30.17 -19.56 -22.78
CA HIS A 495 -30.03 -19.02 -24.13
C HIS A 495 -31.36 -18.47 -24.69
N PRO A 496 -31.98 -17.46 -24.04
CA PRO A 496 -33.24 -16.90 -24.52
C PRO A 496 -33.15 -16.26 -25.92
N GLU A 497 -31.95 -15.84 -26.34
CA GLU A 497 -31.68 -15.26 -27.66
C GLU A 497 -30.20 -15.44 -28.04
N ASP A 498 -29.89 -15.23 -29.32
CA ASP A 498 -28.51 -15.20 -29.82
C ASP A 498 -27.88 -13.81 -29.70
N GLY A 499 -26.56 -13.77 -29.59
CA GLY A 499 -25.79 -12.54 -29.60
C GLY A 499 -25.80 -11.78 -28.27
N MET A 500 -26.08 -12.47 -27.16
CA MET A 500 -26.02 -11.94 -25.80
C MET A 500 -24.61 -11.45 -25.44
N ILE A 501 -24.50 -10.73 -24.32
CA ILE A 501 -23.21 -10.29 -23.76
C ILE A 501 -22.99 -10.99 -22.42
N LEU A 502 -21.84 -11.63 -22.25
CA LEU A 502 -21.43 -12.25 -20.98
C LEU A 502 -20.39 -11.39 -20.28
N ALA A 503 -20.53 -11.20 -18.97
CA ALA A 503 -19.58 -10.48 -18.16
C ALA A 503 -19.27 -11.24 -16.87
N ASN A 504 -18.08 -11.85 -16.77
CA ASN A 504 -17.61 -12.44 -15.52
C ASN A 504 -17.08 -11.36 -14.57
N THR A 505 -17.62 -11.34 -13.35
CA THR A 505 -17.18 -10.45 -12.26
C THR A 505 -16.78 -11.20 -10.99
N THR A 506 -16.67 -12.53 -11.09
CA THR A 506 -16.16 -13.40 -10.02
C THR A 506 -14.63 -13.47 -10.06
N SER A 507 -14.04 -14.15 -9.08
CA SER A 507 -12.61 -14.46 -9.07
C SER A 507 -12.26 -15.78 -9.78
N ILE A 508 -13.23 -16.45 -10.42
CA ILE A 508 -13.00 -17.71 -11.13
C ILE A 508 -12.08 -17.45 -12.33
N GLY A 509 -11.03 -18.26 -12.50
CA GLY A 509 -10.00 -18.09 -13.52
C GLY A 509 -8.84 -17.18 -13.11
N MET A 510 -8.90 -16.55 -11.93
CA MET A 510 -7.79 -15.77 -11.38
C MET A 510 -6.70 -16.70 -10.86
N GLN A 511 -5.43 -16.31 -11.05
CA GLN A 511 -4.29 -17.04 -10.51
C GLN A 511 -4.44 -17.29 -8.97
N PRO A 512 -4.10 -18.49 -8.47
CA PRO A 512 -3.45 -19.61 -9.18
C PRO A 512 -4.42 -20.54 -9.95
N ASN A 513 -5.73 -20.32 -9.86
CA ASN A 513 -6.77 -21.20 -10.41
C ASN A 513 -7.06 -20.91 -11.90
N VAL A 514 -6.01 -20.95 -12.73
CA VAL A 514 -6.06 -20.51 -14.13
C VAL A 514 -6.87 -21.42 -15.06
N ASP A 515 -7.12 -22.66 -14.63
CA ASP A 515 -7.87 -23.67 -15.39
C ASP A 515 -9.38 -23.67 -15.07
N GLU A 516 -9.84 -22.81 -14.16
CA GLU A 516 -11.26 -22.67 -13.85
C GLU A 516 -11.97 -21.74 -14.85
N THR A 517 -13.24 -22.02 -15.15
CA THR A 517 -14.13 -21.18 -15.97
C THR A 517 -15.54 -21.20 -15.37
N PRO A 518 -16.30 -20.09 -15.40
CA PRO A 518 -17.61 -20.02 -14.77
C PRO A 518 -18.76 -20.57 -15.63
N ILE A 519 -18.50 -20.89 -16.91
CA ILE A 519 -19.48 -21.41 -17.88
C ILE A 519 -18.77 -22.38 -18.83
N SER A 520 -19.51 -23.36 -19.35
CA SER A 520 -19.00 -24.30 -20.35
C SER A 520 -18.77 -23.63 -21.71
N LYS A 521 -17.74 -24.08 -22.43
CA LYS A 521 -17.46 -23.65 -23.81
C LYS A 521 -18.66 -23.78 -24.76
N HIS A 522 -19.52 -24.78 -24.56
CA HIS A 522 -20.68 -25.00 -25.43
C HIS A 522 -21.65 -23.80 -25.40
N ALA A 523 -21.94 -23.29 -24.20
CA ALA A 523 -22.87 -22.17 -24.01
C ALA A 523 -22.33 -20.83 -24.56
N LEU A 524 -21.01 -20.69 -24.73
CA LEU A 524 -20.38 -19.46 -25.23
C LEU A 524 -20.81 -19.09 -26.65
N LYS A 525 -21.31 -20.04 -27.45
CA LYS A 525 -21.80 -19.79 -28.82
C LYS A 525 -22.98 -18.82 -28.89
N SER A 526 -23.78 -18.71 -27.83
CA SER A 526 -24.92 -17.79 -27.76
C SER A 526 -24.50 -16.35 -27.46
N TYR A 527 -23.22 -16.09 -27.20
CA TYR A 527 -22.71 -14.77 -26.82
C TYR A 527 -21.92 -14.12 -27.96
N SER A 528 -22.27 -12.88 -28.29
CA SER A 528 -21.55 -12.08 -29.28
C SER A 528 -20.26 -11.47 -28.71
N LEU A 529 -20.24 -11.24 -27.39
CA LEU A 529 -19.11 -10.68 -26.65
C LEU A 529 -19.00 -11.31 -25.26
N VAL A 530 -17.78 -11.60 -24.84
CA VAL A 530 -17.44 -12.08 -23.50
C VAL A 530 -16.42 -11.15 -22.86
N PHE A 531 -16.78 -10.59 -21.70
CA PHE A 531 -15.92 -9.80 -20.84
C PHE A 531 -15.54 -10.60 -19.59
N ASP A 532 -14.30 -10.44 -19.14
CA ASP A 532 -13.83 -11.00 -17.88
C ASP A 532 -13.14 -9.92 -17.04
N ALA A 533 -13.62 -9.66 -15.83
CA ALA A 533 -13.01 -8.71 -14.91
C ALA A 533 -11.65 -9.20 -14.36
N VAL A 534 -11.39 -10.50 -14.43
CA VAL A 534 -10.08 -11.05 -14.06
C VAL A 534 -9.04 -10.58 -15.08
N TYR A 535 -7.97 -9.96 -14.58
CA TYR A 535 -6.85 -9.48 -15.40
C TYR A 535 -5.51 -10.17 -15.08
N THR A 536 -5.50 -11.10 -14.12
CA THR A 536 -4.34 -11.94 -13.79
C THR A 536 -4.74 -13.41 -13.75
N PRO A 537 -4.52 -14.18 -14.82
CA PRO A 537 -3.82 -13.81 -16.06
C PRO A 537 -4.67 -12.92 -17.00
N LYS A 538 -4.02 -12.25 -17.95
CA LYS A 538 -4.70 -11.43 -18.98
C LYS A 538 -5.65 -12.25 -19.86
N MET A 539 -5.25 -13.46 -20.24
CA MET A 539 -6.06 -14.42 -21.00
C MET A 539 -6.48 -15.58 -20.09
N THR A 540 -7.66 -15.46 -19.49
CA THR A 540 -8.28 -16.52 -18.69
C THR A 540 -8.77 -17.66 -19.57
N ARG A 541 -9.08 -18.81 -18.96
CA ARG A 541 -9.72 -19.93 -19.65
C ARG A 541 -11.03 -19.51 -20.32
N LEU A 542 -11.85 -18.70 -19.62
CA LEU A 542 -13.10 -18.14 -20.15
C LEU A 542 -12.87 -17.38 -21.47
N LEU A 543 -11.92 -16.46 -21.49
CA LEU A 543 -11.65 -15.64 -22.67
C LEU A 543 -11.08 -16.48 -23.84
N LYS A 544 -10.22 -17.47 -23.56
CA LYS A 544 -9.72 -18.40 -24.59
C LYS A 544 -10.85 -19.22 -25.21
N GLU A 545 -11.70 -19.84 -24.38
CA GLU A 545 -12.82 -20.63 -24.86
C GLU A 545 -13.87 -19.78 -25.59
N ALA A 546 -14.03 -18.50 -25.22
CA ALA A 546 -14.92 -17.55 -25.88
C ALA A 546 -14.43 -17.18 -27.28
N GLU A 547 -13.13 -16.89 -27.43
CA GLU A 547 -12.50 -16.60 -28.72
C GLU A 547 -12.60 -17.82 -29.66
N GLU A 548 -12.33 -19.02 -29.16
CA GLU A 548 -12.51 -20.28 -29.90
C GLU A 548 -13.97 -20.55 -30.31
N SER A 549 -14.93 -19.95 -29.61
CA SER A 549 -16.36 -20.04 -29.91
C SER A 549 -16.85 -18.92 -30.84
N GLY A 550 -15.96 -18.04 -31.30
CA GLY A 550 -16.25 -16.93 -32.21
C GLY A 550 -16.79 -15.66 -31.55
N ALA A 551 -16.76 -15.58 -30.21
CA ALA A 551 -17.16 -14.38 -29.49
C ALA A 551 -16.05 -13.32 -29.52
N THR A 552 -16.43 -12.05 -29.53
CA THR A 552 -15.49 -10.95 -29.27
C THR A 552 -15.09 -10.96 -27.81
N ILE A 553 -13.80 -10.82 -27.51
CA ILE A 553 -13.31 -10.81 -26.13
C ILE A 553 -12.94 -9.40 -25.66
N VAL A 554 -13.21 -9.13 -24.38
CA VAL A 554 -12.75 -7.93 -23.66
C VAL A 554 -12.04 -8.38 -22.39
N THR A 555 -10.76 -8.02 -22.24
CA THR A 555 -9.97 -8.47 -21.09
C THR A 555 -10.20 -7.60 -19.86
N GLY A 556 -9.85 -8.10 -18.68
CA GLY A 556 -9.96 -7.34 -17.44
C GLY A 556 -8.98 -6.16 -17.39
N LEU A 557 -7.95 -6.14 -18.25
CA LEU A 557 -6.97 -5.08 -18.29
C LEU A 557 -7.60 -3.73 -18.73
N GLU A 558 -8.51 -3.76 -19.70
CA GLU A 558 -9.21 -2.55 -20.15
C GLU A 558 -10.06 -1.95 -19.02
N MET A 559 -10.78 -2.80 -18.27
CA MET A 559 -11.51 -2.37 -17.07
C MET A 559 -10.55 -1.81 -16.01
N PHE A 560 -9.44 -2.51 -15.74
CA PHE A 560 -8.44 -2.09 -14.75
C PHE A 560 -7.85 -0.71 -15.08
N LEU A 561 -7.55 -0.43 -16.35
CA LEU A 561 -7.09 0.89 -16.78
C LEU A 561 -8.18 1.95 -16.64
N GLY A 562 -9.39 1.66 -17.13
CA GLY A 562 -10.51 2.59 -17.09
C GLY A 562 -10.88 3.03 -15.67
N GLN A 563 -10.95 2.08 -14.73
CA GLN A 563 -11.24 2.40 -13.32
C GLN A 563 -10.09 3.19 -12.66
N ALA A 564 -8.84 2.92 -13.06
CA ALA A 564 -7.67 3.59 -12.49
C ALA A 564 -7.59 5.05 -12.94
N TYR A 565 -8.05 5.38 -14.13
CA TYR A 565 -8.14 6.77 -14.61
C TYR A 565 -9.03 7.60 -13.69
N GLY A 566 -10.26 7.13 -13.43
CA GLY A 566 -11.18 7.84 -12.53
C GLY A 566 -10.64 7.95 -11.10
N GLN A 567 -9.94 6.92 -10.62
CA GLN A 567 -9.29 6.98 -9.31
C GLN A 567 -8.15 8.00 -9.26
N PHE A 568 -7.31 8.07 -10.29
CA PHE A 568 -6.25 9.08 -10.38
C PHE A 568 -6.83 10.50 -10.36
N GLU A 569 -7.88 10.74 -11.13
CA GLU A 569 -8.60 12.02 -11.17
C GLU A 569 -9.19 12.36 -9.78
N ASN A 570 -9.79 11.40 -9.10
CA ASN A 570 -10.31 11.59 -7.74
C ASN A 570 -9.20 11.84 -6.70
N PHE A 571 -8.07 11.13 -6.79
CA PHE A 571 -6.95 11.28 -5.85
C PHE A 571 -6.24 12.62 -6.00
N THR A 572 -6.10 13.10 -7.24
CA THR A 572 -5.18 14.21 -7.55
C THR A 572 -5.89 15.50 -7.97
N GLY A 573 -7.14 15.41 -8.44
CA GLY A 573 -7.82 16.51 -9.12
C GLY A 573 -7.25 16.83 -10.51
N MET A 574 -6.31 16.02 -11.01
CA MET A 574 -5.65 16.21 -12.31
C MET A 574 -6.20 15.20 -13.33
N PRO A 575 -6.21 15.54 -14.64
CA PRO A 575 -6.57 14.59 -15.69
C PRO A 575 -5.69 13.34 -15.65
N ALA A 576 -6.29 12.16 -15.82
CA ALA A 576 -5.53 10.91 -15.81
C ALA A 576 -4.53 10.83 -16.98
N PRO A 577 -3.25 10.44 -16.75
CA PRO A 577 -2.26 10.28 -17.82
C PRO A 577 -2.46 8.94 -18.54
N LYS A 578 -3.56 8.84 -19.33
CA LYS A 578 -4.03 7.58 -19.94
C LYS A 578 -2.98 6.84 -20.76
N GLN A 579 -2.17 7.58 -21.54
CA GLN A 579 -1.10 7.00 -22.37
C GLN A 579 0.02 6.37 -21.52
N LEU A 580 0.39 7.03 -20.41
CA LEU A 580 1.39 6.50 -19.49
C LEU A 580 0.92 5.19 -18.86
N PHE A 581 -0.33 5.15 -18.39
CA PHE A 581 -0.92 3.95 -17.80
C PHE A 581 -0.95 2.78 -18.78
N LYS A 582 -1.32 3.03 -20.05
CA LYS A 582 -1.28 2.02 -21.12
C LYS A 582 0.15 1.50 -21.30
N LYS A 583 1.13 2.40 -21.45
CA LYS A 583 2.55 2.05 -21.62
C LYS A 583 3.12 1.24 -20.44
N ILE A 584 2.76 1.58 -19.21
CA ILE A 584 3.18 0.82 -18.01
C ILE A 584 2.65 -0.61 -18.10
N MET A 585 1.38 -0.75 -18.48
CA MET A 585 0.71 -2.05 -18.55
C MET A 585 1.06 -2.89 -19.77
N GLU A 586 1.73 -2.35 -20.80
CA GLU A 586 2.25 -3.14 -21.93
C GLU A 586 3.30 -4.19 -21.49
N ASN A 587 3.96 -3.96 -20.35
CA ASN A 587 4.97 -4.86 -19.79
C ASN A 587 4.39 -5.97 -18.91
N TYR A 588 3.06 -6.05 -18.77
CA TYR A 588 2.33 -7.00 -17.91
C TYR A 588 1.16 -7.65 -18.65
#